data_AF-A0A2R6GNP6-F1
#
_entry.id   AF-A0A2R6GNP6-F1
#
_cell.length_a   1.000
_cell.length_b   1.000
_cell.length_c   1.000
_cell.angle_alpha   90.00
_cell.angle_beta   90.00
_cell.angle_gamma   90.00
#
_symmetry.space_group_name_H-M   'P 1'
#
loop_
_entity.id
_entity.type
_entity.pdbx_description
1 polymer ?
#
loop_
_entity_poly.entity_id
_entity_poly.type
_entity_poly.pdbx_seq_one_letter_code
_entity_poly.pdbx_strand_id
1 'polypeptide(L)'
;MYLYAANEEGAGLDVVDVTDPANPRAITAVGPRGDVHDVDYDAERDLLHVAYISGRFVGYAILDASEPETLPTIGTFDYDGAKDYDDVNQGSFQIDEGFENCHYATADPDRGLAYVGDEKGLQVPGGKHVFDIGYDVGSLENPVPIGFMNTPNVELQEEPDELFDWTTHNHSVVSRDDGTFLVGGDYRDGAVLYDVTDPRNPVPIDQYRTDDGYPNAGQPLFPIGEPPMAWTAEYHAPSGLVVVSDMVTGIYTFRVV
;
A
#
# COMPACT_ATOMS: atom_id res chain seq x y z
N MET A 1 23.05 -9.55 -7.24
CA MET A 1 21.65 -9.55 -6.79
C MET A 1 21.62 -8.71 -5.52
N TYR A 2 20.67 -7.79 -5.41
CA TYR A 2 20.54 -6.92 -4.26
C TYR A 2 19.19 -7.17 -3.59
N LEU A 3 19.15 -6.95 -2.28
CA LEU A 3 17.94 -6.94 -1.47
C LEU A 3 17.81 -5.52 -0.90
N TYR A 4 16.59 -5.00 -0.97
CA TYR A 4 16.20 -3.72 -0.42
C TYR A 4 15.26 -3.99 0.74
N ALA A 5 15.55 -3.42 1.91
CA ALA A 5 14.76 -3.65 3.11
C ALA A 5 14.31 -2.31 3.70
N ALA A 6 13.02 -2.23 3.98
CA ALA A 6 12.43 -1.19 4.79
C ALA A 6 13.09 -1.17 6.18
N ASN A 7 13.43 0.02 6.66
CA ASN A 7 14.02 0.25 7.96
C ASN A 7 13.40 1.52 8.56
N GLU A 8 12.84 1.39 9.76
CA GLU A 8 12.24 2.50 10.51
C GLU A 8 13.27 3.29 11.35
N GLU A 9 14.56 3.13 11.04
CA GLU A 9 15.64 3.90 11.63
C GLU A 9 16.53 4.57 10.56
N GLY A 10 16.84 5.85 10.76
CA GLY A 10 17.90 6.53 10.01
C GLY A 10 17.48 7.09 8.64
N ALA A 11 17.92 6.43 7.56
CA ALA A 11 17.65 6.86 6.17
C ALA A 11 16.60 5.99 5.46
N GLY A 12 15.96 5.07 6.18
CA GLY A 12 14.77 4.40 5.70
C GLY A 12 15.01 3.09 4.95
N LEU A 13 16.06 3.00 4.14
CA LEU A 13 16.23 1.86 3.21
C LEU A 13 17.61 1.22 3.34
N ASP A 14 17.66 -0.04 3.75
CA ASP A 14 18.88 -0.84 3.78
C ASP A 14 19.11 -1.56 2.45
N VAL A 15 20.31 -1.40 1.89
CA VAL A 15 20.73 -2.15 0.69
C VAL A 15 21.72 -3.25 1.06
N VAL A 16 21.40 -4.47 0.67
CA VAL A 16 22.23 -5.66 0.92
C VAL A 16 22.61 -6.31 -0.40
N ASP A 17 23.91 -6.44 -0.67
CA ASP A 17 24.42 -7.28 -1.74
C ASP A 17 24.31 -8.75 -1.33
N VAL A 18 23.45 -9.47 -2.04
CA VAL A 18 23.14 -10.90 -1.83
C VAL A 18 23.57 -11.74 -3.03
N THR A 19 24.58 -11.28 -3.79
CA THR A 19 25.15 -12.04 -4.91
C THR A 19 25.75 -13.38 -4.45
N ASP A 20 26.31 -13.42 -3.24
CA ASP A 20 26.57 -14.66 -2.51
C ASP A 20 25.56 -14.76 -1.33
N PRO A 21 24.48 -15.55 -1.45
CA PRO A 21 23.47 -15.64 -0.40
C PRO A 21 24.00 -16.31 0.88
N ALA A 22 25.14 -17.02 0.82
CA ALA A 22 25.79 -17.57 2.02
C ALA A 22 26.62 -16.52 2.77
N ASN A 23 26.91 -15.37 2.13
CA ASN A 23 27.72 -14.30 2.69
C ASN A 23 27.19 -12.91 2.26
N PRO A 24 25.99 -12.51 2.73
CA PRO A 24 25.40 -11.23 2.39
C PRO A 24 26.21 -10.05 2.94
N ARG A 25 26.25 -8.95 2.20
CA ARG A 25 27.01 -7.74 2.56
C ARG A 25 26.12 -6.51 2.55
N ALA A 26 25.89 -5.93 3.73
CA ALA A 26 25.26 -4.62 3.85
C ALA A 26 26.15 -3.53 3.18
N ILE A 27 25.53 -2.64 2.42
CA ILE A 27 26.22 -1.58 1.68
C ILE A 27 26.11 -0.26 2.45
N THR A 28 24.89 0.28 2.54
CA THR A 28 24.59 1.54 3.21
C THR A 28 23.07 1.73 3.32
N ALA A 29 22.65 2.69 4.15
CA ALA A 29 21.30 3.25 4.11
C ALA A 29 21.27 4.46 3.15
N VAL A 30 20.25 4.55 2.29
CA VAL A 30 20.12 5.53 1.18
C VAL A 30 18.67 5.95 0.99
N GLY A 31 18.44 7.07 0.29
CA GLY A 31 17.11 7.62 0.00
C GLY A 31 16.72 8.85 0.86
N PRO A 32 15.50 9.37 0.70
CA PRO A 32 14.92 10.39 1.56
C PRO A 32 15.02 10.04 3.05
N ARG A 33 15.14 11.07 3.90
CA ARG A 33 15.31 10.88 5.35
C ARG A 33 13.96 10.66 6.04
N GLY A 34 13.42 9.46 5.94
CA GLY A 34 12.23 9.04 6.69
C GLY A 34 12.30 7.57 7.05
N ASP A 35 11.29 7.12 7.76
CA ASP A 35 11.10 5.74 8.18
C ASP A 35 10.29 5.05 7.08
N VAL A 36 10.89 4.03 6.44
CA VAL A 36 10.24 3.30 5.36
C VAL A 36 9.43 2.17 5.94
N HIS A 37 8.20 2.03 5.44
CA HIS A 37 7.33 0.93 5.78
C HIS A 37 7.28 -0.12 4.68
N ASP A 38 7.28 0.30 3.41
CA ASP A 38 7.17 -0.61 2.27
C ASP A 38 8.07 -0.22 1.10
N VAL A 39 8.50 -1.25 0.36
CA VAL A 39 9.38 -1.15 -0.81
C VAL A 39 8.93 -2.15 -1.86
N ASP A 40 8.46 -1.66 -2.99
CA ASP A 40 8.18 -2.45 -4.19
C ASP A 40 9.26 -2.24 -5.25
N TYR A 41 9.64 -3.32 -5.94
CA TYR A 41 10.67 -3.30 -6.98
C TYR A 41 10.03 -3.53 -8.35
N ASP A 42 9.98 -2.44 -9.14
CA ASP A 42 9.62 -2.48 -10.55
C ASP A 42 10.81 -3.05 -11.34
N ALA A 43 10.79 -4.36 -11.55
CA ALA A 43 11.82 -5.08 -12.30
C ALA A 43 11.85 -4.72 -13.80
N GLU A 44 10.77 -4.14 -14.34
CA GLU A 44 10.70 -3.76 -15.76
C GLU A 44 11.47 -2.48 -16.03
N ARG A 45 11.47 -1.56 -15.06
CA ARG A 45 12.17 -0.27 -15.15
C ARG A 45 13.41 -0.13 -14.28
N ASP A 46 13.68 -1.11 -13.43
CA ASP A 46 14.75 -1.09 -12.44
C ASP A 46 14.56 0.08 -11.45
N LEU A 47 13.35 0.20 -10.90
CA LEU A 47 12.96 1.26 -9.96
C LEU A 47 12.47 0.70 -8.64
N LEU A 48 12.64 1.47 -7.56
CA LEU A 48 12.01 1.22 -6.27
C LEU A 48 10.88 2.22 -6.04
N HIS A 49 9.75 1.70 -5.59
CA HIS A 49 8.57 2.43 -5.18
C HIS A 49 8.46 2.31 -3.66
N VAL A 50 8.62 3.41 -2.94
CA VAL A 50 8.89 3.38 -1.50
C VAL A 50 7.90 4.25 -0.73
N ALA A 51 7.31 3.68 0.30
CA ALA A 51 6.35 4.35 1.19
C ALA A 51 7.03 4.72 2.52
N TYR A 52 7.03 6.02 2.83
CA TYR A 52 7.61 6.58 4.05
C TYR A 52 6.52 7.02 5.01
N ILE A 53 6.45 6.40 6.19
CA ILE A 53 5.37 6.60 7.16
C ILE A 53 5.64 7.72 8.18
N SER A 54 6.90 7.98 8.50
CA SER A 54 7.30 8.96 9.50
C SER A 54 8.71 9.51 9.26
N GLY A 55 9.15 10.44 10.10
CA GLY A 55 10.49 11.02 10.03
C GLY A 55 10.51 12.42 9.38
N ARG A 56 11.58 12.74 8.64
CA ARG A 56 11.70 14.08 8.00
C ARG A 56 11.06 14.14 6.62
N PHE A 57 10.87 12.99 5.98
CA PHE A 57 10.15 12.84 4.73
C PHE A 57 9.07 11.80 4.98
N VAL A 58 7.82 12.16 4.68
CA VAL A 58 6.64 11.29 4.77
C VAL A 58 5.96 11.37 3.42
N GLY A 59 5.58 10.23 2.86
CA GLY A 59 5.00 10.16 1.52
C GLY A 59 5.71 9.16 0.64
N TYR A 60 5.54 9.36 -0.66
CA TYR A 60 5.90 8.38 -1.68
C TYR A 60 7.16 8.82 -2.44
N ALA A 61 8.10 7.90 -2.64
CA ALA A 61 9.31 8.15 -3.40
C ALA A 61 9.57 7.08 -4.47
N ILE A 62 10.17 7.53 -5.57
CA ILE A 62 10.65 6.68 -6.66
C ILE A 62 12.17 6.80 -6.69
N LEU A 63 12.89 5.68 -6.59
CA LEU A 63 14.35 5.64 -6.61
C LEU A 63 14.86 4.77 -7.77
N ASP A 64 16.00 5.15 -8.33
CA ASP A 64 16.69 4.40 -9.38
C ASP A 64 17.45 3.21 -8.77
N ALA A 65 17.01 1.99 -9.07
CA ALA A 65 17.62 0.76 -8.56
C ALA A 65 18.83 0.29 -9.38
N SER A 66 19.06 0.88 -10.56
CA SER A 66 20.18 0.53 -11.44
C SER A 66 21.54 0.93 -10.87
N GLU A 67 21.54 1.88 -9.92
CA GLU A 67 22.69 2.25 -9.10
C GLU A 67 22.46 1.87 -7.61
N PRO A 68 22.53 0.58 -7.25
CA PRO A 68 22.10 0.09 -5.94
C PRO A 68 22.94 0.62 -4.76
N GLU A 69 24.15 1.15 -4.99
CA GLU A 69 24.99 1.71 -3.93
C GLU A 69 24.62 3.15 -3.56
N THR A 70 23.88 3.86 -4.42
CA THR A 70 23.54 5.28 -4.26
C THR A 70 22.02 5.51 -4.23
N LEU A 71 21.23 4.65 -4.86
CA LEU A 71 19.78 4.75 -5.05
C LEU A 71 19.31 6.20 -5.28
N PRO A 72 19.69 6.84 -6.39
CA PRO A 72 19.27 8.20 -6.69
C PRO A 72 17.75 8.35 -6.64
N THR A 73 17.25 9.33 -5.88
CA THR A 73 15.83 9.69 -5.89
C THR A 73 15.48 10.35 -7.22
N ILE A 74 14.51 9.77 -7.94
CA ILE A 74 14.00 10.29 -9.21
C ILE A 74 12.92 11.33 -8.97
N GLY A 75 11.93 10.98 -8.14
CA GLY A 75 10.81 11.84 -7.80
C GLY A 75 10.20 11.47 -6.47
N THR A 76 9.44 12.42 -5.92
CA THR A 76 8.79 12.31 -4.62
C THR A 76 7.44 13.00 -4.65
N PHE A 77 6.48 12.46 -3.93
CA PHE A 77 5.31 13.20 -3.47
C PHE A 77 5.40 13.33 -1.95
N ASP A 78 5.75 14.53 -1.48
CA ASP A 78 5.86 14.85 -0.06
C ASP A 78 4.48 15.13 0.51
N TYR A 79 4.11 14.45 1.59
CA TYR A 79 2.84 14.70 2.28
C TYR A 79 2.89 16.02 3.06
N ASP A 80 4.09 16.55 3.36
CA ASP A 80 4.22 17.88 3.96
C ASP A 80 3.65 18.96 3.02
N GLY A 81 2.62 19.66 3.50
CA GLY A 81 1.91 20.68 2.75
C GLY A 81 0.79 20.17 1.84
N ALA A 82 0.58 18.84 1.75
CA ALA A 82 -0.66 18.29 1.25
C ALA A 82 -1.79 18.45 2.29
N LYS A 83 -3.04 18.32 1.85
CA LYS A 83 -4.21 18.29 2.75
C LYS A 83 -4.19 16.97 3.53
N ASP A 84 -4.39 17.03 4.83
CA ASP A 84 -4.54 15.82 5.65
C ASP A 84 -6.01 15.36 5.67
N TYR A 85 -6.29 14.21 6.29
CA TYR A 85 -7.66 13.67 6.33
C TYR A 85 -8.59 14.49 7.24
N ASP A 86 -8.05 15.16 8.26
CA ASP A 86 -8.83 16.00 9.17
C ASP A 86 -9.31 17.30 8.48
N ASP A 87 -8.52 17.83 7.55
CA ASP A 87 -8.83 19.02 6.73
C ASP A 87 -10.00 18.80 5.76
N VAL A 88 -10.21 17.56 5.33
CA VAL A 88 -11.12 17.20 4.21
C VAL A 88 -12.32 16.36 4.64
N ASN A 89 -12.37 15.93 5.90
CA ASN A 89 -13.49 15.14 6.38
C ASN A 89 -14.80 15.96 6.40
N GLN A 90 -15.75 15.55 5.56
CA GLN A 90 -17.04 16.22 5.40
C GLN A 90 -18.15 15.71 6.34
N GLY A 91 -17.84 14.86 7.32
CA GLY A 91 -18.86 14.26 8.19
C GLY A 91 -19.86 13.38 7.42
N SER A 92 -19.39 12.71 6.37
CA SER A 92 -20.16 11.88 5.44
C SER A 92 -19.58 10.46 5.34
N PHE A 93 -20.35 9.49 4.82
CA PHE A 93 -19.90 8.09 4.61
C PHE A 93 -18.76 7.92 3.58
N GLN A 94 -18.39 8.99 2.88
CA GLN A 94 -17.20 9.01 2.04
C GLN A 94 -16.22 10.04 2.60
N ILE A 95 -14.98 9.60 2.78
CA ILE A 95 -13.88 10.43 3.23
C ILE A 95 -13.23 10.99 1.97
N ASP A 96 -13.02 12.30 1.93
CA ASP A 96 -12.30 12.91 0.80
C ASP A 96 -10.81 12.56 0.87
N GLU A 97 -10.14 12.64 -0.28
CA GLU A 97 -8.69 12.43 -0.37
C GLU A 97 -7.93 13.35 0.58
N GLY A 98 -7.19 12.76 1.52
CA GLY A 98 -6.16 13.37 2.36
C GLY A 98 -4.88 12.53 2.28
N PHE A 99 -3.77 12.99 2.86
CA PHE A 99 -2.47 12.31 2.77
C PHE A 99 -1.80 12.21 4.14
N GLU A 100 -1.80 11.04 4.74
CA GLU A 100 -1.16 10.77 6.04
C GLU A 100 -0.75 9.31 6.16
N ASN A 101 0.40 9.04 6.78
CA ASN A 101 0.89 7.68 7.03
C ASN A 101 0.96 6.80 5.76
N CYS A 102 1.78 7.24 4.81
CA CYS A 102 2.04 6.56 3.52
C CYS A 102 2.65 5.17 3.76
N HIS A 103 1.82 4.13 3.68
CA HIS A 103 2.07 2.83 4.28
C HIS A 103 2.51 1.75 3.28
N TYR A 104 1.92 1.75 2.07
CA TYR A 104 2.16 0.71 1.07
C TYR A 104 2.26 1.29 -0.32
N ALA A 105 3.12 0.76 -1.18
CA ALA A 105 3.22 1.19 -2.57
C ALA A 105 3.38 -0.01 -3.51
N THR A 106 2.73 0.05 -4.67
CA THR A 106 2.93 -0.94 -5.73
C THR A 106 2.91 -0.26 -7.09
N ALA A 107 3.87 -0.59 -7.94
CA ALA A 107 3.96 -0.08 -9.30
C ALA A 107 3.04 -0.84 -10.26
N ASP A 108 2.53 -0.12 -11.25
CA ASP A 108 1.87 -0.67 -12.43
C ASP A 108 2.57 -0.14 -13.67
N PRO A 109 3.68 -0.81 -14.06
CA PRO A 109 4.52 -0.30 -15.12
C PRO A 109 3.83 -0.25 -16.47
N ASP A 110 3.03 -1.24 -16.82
CA ASP A 110 2.33 -1.25 -18.10
C ASP A 110 1.45 -0.01 -18.32
N ARG A 111 0.91 0.57 -17.23
CA ARG A 111 0.03 1.74 -17.29
C ARG A 111 0.71 3.06 -16.93
N GLY A 112 1.94 3.03 -16.42
CA GLY A 112 2.60 4.25 -15.92
C GLY A 112 1.89 4.79 -14.67
N LEU A 113 1.45 3.89 -13.81
CA LEU A 113 0.75 4.21 -12.57
C LEU A 113 1.49 3.62 -11.36
N ALA A 114 1.19 4.14 -10.17
CA ALA A 114 1.48 3.51 -8.90
C ALA A 114 0.26 3.60 -8.00
N TYR A 115 0.06 2.61 -7.15
CA TYR A 115 -1.00 2.55 -6.17
C TYR A 115 -0.38 2.68 -4.79
N VAL A 116 -0.81 3.67 -4.03
CA VAL A 116 -0.20 4.02 -2.74
C VAL A 116 -1.28 4.05 -1.68
N GLY A 117 -1.12 3.26 -0.62
CA GLY A 117 -2.09 3.16 0.47
C GLY A 117 -1.63 3.94 1.70
N ASP A 118 -2.55 4.69 2.30
CA ASP A 118 -2.40 5.29 3.61
C ASP A 118 -3.05 4.39 4.67
N GLU A 119 -2.42 4.29 5.84
CA GLU A 119 -2.92 3.48 6.96
C GLU A 119 -3.15 4.33 8.21
N LYS A 120 -4.41 4.54 8.60
CA LYS A 120 -4.76 5.26 9.83
C LYS A 120 -5.55 4.40 10.79
N GLY A 121 -5.06 4.31 12.02
CA GLY A 121 -5.66 3.47 13.05
C GLY A 121 -6.89 4.06 13.73
N LEU A 122 -6.91 5.36 14.00
CA LEU A 122 -8.03 6.02 14.68
C LEU A 122 -8.44 7.29 13.92
N GLN A 123 -9.59 7.84 14.31
CA GLN A 123 -10.22 9.02 13.74
C GLN A 123 -10.64 8.79 12.29
N VAL A 124 -10.13 9.58 11.36
CA VAL A 124 -10.44 9.48 9.93
C VAL A 124 -9.52 8.41 9.30
N PRO A 125 -10.05 7.30 8.79
CA PRO A 125 -9.26 6.28 8.10
C PRO A 125 -8.50 6.78 6.86
N GLY A 126 -7.41 6.08 6.53
CA GLY A 126 -6.65 6.28 5.31
C GLY A 126 -7.26 5.55 4.11
N GLY A 127 -7.01 6.07 2.91
CA GLY A 127 -7.45 5.49 1.64
C GLY A 127 -6.30 5.02 0.75
N LYS A 128 -6.64 4.56 -0.46
CA LYS A 128 -5.67 4.28 -1.52
C LYS A 128 -5.70 5.37 -2.57
N HIS A 129 -4.53 5.80 -2.98
CA HIS A 129 -4.28 6.77 -4.04
C HIS A 129 -3.81 6.07 -5.30
N VAL A 130 -4.23 6.59 -6.44
CA VAL A 130 -3.66 6.26 -7.76
C VAL A 130 -2.77 7.41 -8.17
N PHE A 131 -1.48 7.15 -8.26
CA PHE A 131 -0.47 8.09 -8.74
C PHE A 131 -0.22 7.88 -10.22
N ASP A 132 -0.32 8.96 -10.98
CA ASP A 132 0.19 9.09 -12.33
C ASP A 132 1.70 9.33 -12.29
N ILE A 133 2.45 8.38 -12.84
CA ILE A 133 3.91 8.43 -12.96
C ILE A 133 4.36 8.36 -14.43
N GLY A 134 3.44 8.61 -15.36
CA GLY A 134 3.64 8.49 -16.80
C GLY A 134 2.41 8.03 -17.60
N TYR A 135 1.24 8.00 -16.98
CA TYR A 135 -0.05 7.66 -17.58
C TYR A 135 -0.63 8.82 -18.41
N ASP A 136 -0.62 10.04 -17.87
CA ASP A 136 -1.10 11.24 -18.58
C ASP A 136 -0.32 12.51 -18.21
N VAL A 137 -0.59 13.08 -17.03
CA VAL A 137 -0.08 14.37 -16.59
C VAL A 137 1.15 14.26 -15.68
N GLY A 138 1.34 13.10 -15.06
CA GLY A 138 2.45 12.81 -14.17
C GLY A 138 3.68 12.26 -14.89
N SER A 139 4.78 12.14 -14.15
CA SER A 139 6.00 11.46 -14.57
C SER A 139 6.70 10.85 -13.37
N LEU A 140 7.76 10.06 -13.59
CA LEU A 140 8.57 9.53 -12.50
C LEU A 140 9.18 10.64 -11.63
N GLU A 141 9.60 11.75 -12.24
CA GLU A 141 10.19 12.90 -11.54
C GLU A 141 9.14 13.77 -10.81
N ASN A 142 7.88 13.69 -11.25
CA ASN A 142 6.77 14.44 -10.68
C ASN A 142 5.53 13.52 -10.61
N PRO A 143 5.48 12.59 -9.64
CA PRO A 143 4.31 11.75 -9.42
C PRO A 143 3.12 12.63 -9.02
N VAL A 144 1.96 12.40 -9.65
CA VAL A 144 0.75 13.20 -9.42
C VAL A 144 -0.41 12.29 -8.98
N PRO A 145 -1.04 12.51 -7.82
CA PRO A 145 -2.26 11.78 -7.46
C PRO A 145 -3.38 12.16 -8.43
N ILE A 146 -4.04 11.15 -9.02
CA ILE A 146 -5.12 11.34 -10.01
C ILE A 146 -6.42 10.63 -9.64
N GLY A 147 -6.41 9.76 -8.62
CA GLY A 147 -7.57 9.03 -8.15
C GLY A 147 -7.40 8.63 -6.69
N PHE A 148 -8.54 8.42 -6.01
CA PHE A 148 -8.59 8.09 -4.58
C PHE A 148 -9.79 7.20 -4.30
N MET A 149 -9.65 6.27 -3.37
CA MET A 149 -10.74 5.44 -2.87
C MET A 149 -10.54 5.04 -1.40
N ASN A 150 -11.64 4.86 -0.69
CA ASN A 150 -11.66 4.21 0.62
C ASN A 150 -12.04 2.73 0.51
N THR A 151 -11.89 2.03 1.62
CA THR A 151 -12.51 0.71 1.84
C THR A 151 -14.05 0.80 1.72
N PRO A 152 -14.76 -0.27 1.32
CA PRO A 152 -16.20 -0.20 1.03
C PRO A 152 -17.10 0.20 2.21
N ASN A 153 -16.73 -0.13 3.45
CA ASN A 153 -17.53 0.19 4.64
C ASN A 153 -16.84 1.23 5.53
N VAL A 154 -16.18 2.22 4.91
CA VAL A 154 -15.41 3.23 5.64
C VAL A 154 -16.26 3.99 6.66
N GLU A 155 -15.80 4.03 7.92
CA GLU A 155 -16.42 4.73 9.03
C GLU A 155 -15.34 5.43 9.89
N LEU A 156 -15.75 6.38 10.74
CA LEU A 156 -14.84 6.94 11.74
C LEU A 156 -14.48 5.87 12.77
N GLN A 157 -13.23 5.92 13.24
CA GLN A 157 -12.66 4.98 14.23
C GLN A 157 -12.43 5.74 15.54
N GLU A 158 -13.46 5.91 16.35
CA GLU A 158 -13.44 6.77 17.56
C GLU A 158 -13.00 6.01 18.81
N GLU A 159 -13.27 4.70 18.88
CA GLU A 159 -13.01 3.88 20.05
C GLU A 159 -11.72 3.03 19.89
N PRO A 160 -11.00 2.72 20.99
CA PRO A 160 -9.76 1.95 20.92
C PRO A 160 -9.90 0.55 20.32
N ASP A 161 -11.09 -0.05 20.33
CA ASP A 161 -11.39 -1.36 19.73
C ASP A 161 -11.73 -1.28 18.23
N GLU A 162 -11.76 -0.09 17.65
CA GLU A 162 -11.93 0.16 16.19
C GLU A 162 -10.59 0.40 15.48
N LEU A 163 -9.47 0.14 16.17
CA LEU A 163 -8.13 0.47 15.70
C LEU A 163 -7.80 -0.27 14.37
N PHE A 164 -7.67 0.50 13.28
CA PHE A 164 -7.44 0.07 11.88
C PHE A 164 -8.61 -0.62 11.19
N ASP A 165 -9.80 -0.68 11.79
CA ASP A 165 -10.94 -1.37 11.19
C ASP A 165 -11.24 -0.88 9.77
N TRP A 166 -11.24 0.43 9.55
CA TRP A 166 -11.81 1.02 8.33
C TRP A 166 -10.78 1.68 7.42
N THR A 167 -9.49 1.41 7.63
CA THR A 167 -8.43 1.91 6.75
C THR A 167 -8.12 0.91 5.66
N THR A 168 -7.73 1.42 4.50
CA THR A 168 -7.16 0.56 3.46
C THR A 168 -5.76 0.09 3.86
N HIS A 169 -5.29 -1.02 3.31
CA HIS A 169 -3.99 -1.60 3.68
C HIS A 169 -3.29 -2.29 2.48
N ASN A 170 -2.49 -3.33 2.71
CA ASN A 170 -1.67 -3.96 1.68
C ASN A 170 -2.51 -4.52 0.53
N HIS A 171 -2.00 -4.34 -0.69
CA HIS A 171 -2.72 -4.70 -1.90
C HIS A 171 -1.79 -5.22 -3.00
N SER A 172 -2.36 -5.85 -4.01
CA SER A 172 -1.64 -6.35 -5.17
C SER A 172 -2.41 -6.07 -6.46
N VAL A 173 -1.69 -5.79 -7.54
CA VAL A 173 -2.28 -5.47 -8.85
C VAL A 173 -2.68 -6.74 -9.58
N VAL A 174 -3.90 -6.72 -10.11
CA VAL A 174 -4.47 -7.80 -10.93
C VAL A 174 -4.79 -7.26 -12.31
N SER A 175 -3.90 -7.51 -13.27
CA SER A 175 -4.13 -7.18 -14.68
C SER A 175 -4.88 -8.30 -15.40
N ARG A 176 -5.98 -7.94 -16.06
CA ARG A 176 -6.83 -8.81 -16.88
C ARG A 176 -7.01 -8.19 -18.27
N ASP A 177 -7.55 -8.96 -19.21
CA ASP A 177 -7.84 -8.47 -20.56
C ASP A 177 -8.96 -7.41 -20.58
N ASP A 178 -9.85 -7.44 -19.59
CA ASP A 178 -11.04 -6.61 -19.48
C ASP A 178 -10.92 -5.47 -18.46
N GLY A 179 -9.80 -5.39 -17.73
CA GLY A 179 -9.59 -4.35 -16.74
C GLY A 179 -8.34 -4.53 -15.90
N THR A 180 -8.12 -3.56 -15.00
CA THR A 180 -7.06 -3.61 -13.99
C THR A 180 -7.71 -3.43 -12.63
N PHE A 181 -7.36 -4.31 -11.70
CA PHE A 181 -7.95 -4.35 -10.38
C PHE A 181 -6.86 -4.31 -9.32
N LEU A 182 -7.22 -3.90 -8.09
CA LEU A 182 -6.42 -4.17 -6.90
C LEU A 182 -7.16 -5.17 -6.03
N VAL A 183 -6.43 -6.13 -5.48
CA VAL A 183 -6.95 -6.94 -4.38
C VAL A 183 -6.25 -6.52 -3.11
N GLY A 184 -7.03 -6.15 -2.09
CA GLY A 184 -6.55 -5.64 -0.81
C GLY A 184 -6.92 -6.58 0.34
N GLY A 185 -6.04 -6.67 1.34
CA GLY A 185 -6.39 -7.19 2.67
C GLY A 185 -6.62 -6.00 3.58
N ASP A 186 -7.86 -5.54 3.68
CA ASP A 186 -8.23 -4.26 4.33
C ASP A 186 -8.89 -4.51 5.69
N TYR A 187 -8.14 -5.11 6.61
CA TYR A 187 -8.52 -5.29 8.01
C TYR A 187 -9.94 -5.82 8.21
N ARG A 188 -10.85 -4.99 8.73
CA ARG A 188 -12.24 -5.32 9.07
C ARG A 188 -13.09 -5.62 7.86
N ASP A 189 -12.70 -5.08 6.71
CA ASP A 189 -13.36 -5.36 5.44
C ASP A 189 -12.90 -6.67 4.80
N GLY A 190 -11.84 -7.30 5.33
CA GLY A 190 -11.39 -8.60 4.84
C GLY A 190 -10.71 -8.48 3.48
N ALA A 191 -11.05 -9.37 2.55
CA ALA A 191 -10.55 -9.31 1.18
C ALA A 191 -11.42 -8.37 0.35
N VAL A 192 -10.84 -7.32 -0.23
CA VAL A 192 -11.56 -6.33 -1.04
C VAL A 192 -11.00 -6.32 -2.47
N LEU A 193 -11.88 -6.25 -3.45
CA LEU A 193 -11.53 -6.08 -4.85
C LEU A 193 -11.92 -4.66 -5.30
N TYR A 194 -10.96 -3.95 -5.86
CA TYR A 194 -11.13 -2.60 -6.39
C TYR A 194 -10.97 -2.61 -7.91
N ASP A 195 -11.87 -1.96 -8.64
CA ASP A 195 -11.69 -1.64 -10.05
C ASP A 195 -10.90 -0.33 -10.17
N VAL A 196 -9.73 -0.41 -10.81
CA VAL A 196 -8.86 0.73 -11.10
C VAL A 196 -8.65 0.89 -12.62
N THR A 197 -9.55 0.32 -13.42
CA THR A 197 -9.51 0.40 -14.89
C THR A 197 -9.61 1.85 -15.36
N ASP A 198 -10.49 2.64 -14.74
CA ASP A 198 -10.40 4.09 -14.79
C ASP A 198 -9.60 4.58 -13.57
N PRO A 199 -8.31 4.94 -13.74
CA PRO A 199 -7.46 5.30 -12.61
C PRO A 199 -7.86 6.62 -11.94
N ARG A 200 -8.76 7.39 -12.57
CA ARG A 200 -9.29 8.64 -12.01
C ARG A 200 -10.55 8.46 -11.18
N ASN A 201 -11.19 7.30 -11.30
CA ASN A 201 -12.39 6.96 -10.56
C ASN A 201 -12.31 5.50 -10.09
N PRO A 202 -11.32 5.18 -9.24
CA PRO A 202 -11.18 3.84 -8.72
C PRO A 202 -12.31 3.55 -7.70
N VAL A 203 -12.84 2.33 -7.68
CA VAL A 203 -13.99 1.97 -6.84
C VAL A 203 -13.87 0.56 -6.27
N PRO A 204 -14.27 0.30 -5.01
CA PRO A 204 -14.46 -1.07 -4.53
C PRO A 204 -15.66 -1.70 -5.25
N ILE A 205 -15.50 -2.94 -5.72
CA ILE A 205 -16.52 -3.66 -6.50
C ILE A 205 -16.95 -4.98 -5.88
N ASP A 206 -16.14 -5.57 -5.01
CA ASP A 206 -16.48 -6.81 -4.30
C ASP A 206 -15.76 -6.91 -2.96
N GLN A 207 -16.32 -7.69 -2.04
CA GLN A 207 -15.81 -7.87 -0.69
C GLN A 207 -16.11 -9.27 -0.17
N TYR A 208 -15.13 -9.88 0.46
CA TYR A 208 -15.29 -11.11 1.23
C TYR A 208 -14.73 -10.96 2.64
N ARG A 209 -15.62 -11.09 3.64
CA ARG A 209 -15.20 -11.08 5.05
C ARG A 209 -14.41 -12.34 5.36
N THR A 210 -13.17 -12.17 5.80
CA THR A 210 -12.26 -13.26 6.17
C THR A 210 -12.49 -13.74 7.59
N ASP A 211 -13.75 -13.91 8.01
CA ASP A 211 -14.16 -14.46 9.31
C ASP A 211 -15.15 -15.63 9.15
N ASP A 212 -15.41 -16.06 7.91
CA ASP A 212 -16.38 -17.09 7.62
C ASP A 212 -15.94 -18.45 8.21
N GLY A 213 -16.87 -19.12 8.90
CA GLY A 213 -16.57 -20.37 9.59
C GLY A 213 -15.81 -20.23 10.91
N TYR A 214 -15.48 -19.01 11.34
CA TYR A 214 -14.81 -18.73 12.63
C TYR A 214 -15.64 -17.82 13.56
N PRO A 215 -16.86 -18.22 13.96
CA PRO A 215 -17.75 -17.36 14.79
C PRO A 215 -17.25 -17.12 16.22
N ASN A 216 -16.19 -17.81 16.64
CA ASN A 216 -15.50 -17.60 17.92
C ASN A 216 -14.00 -17.36 17.67
N ALA A 217 -13.67 -16.65 16.58
CA ALA A 217 -12.32 -16.18 16.34
C ALA A 217 -11.78 -15.52 17.62
N GLY A 218 -10.50 -15.80 17.93
CA GLY A 218 -9.84 -15.15 19.05
C GLY A 218 -9.66 -13.65 18.79
N GLN A 219 -9.14 -12.94 19.77
CA GLN A 219 -8.70 -11.58 19.56
C GLN A 219 -7.37 -11.56 18.79
N PRO A 220 -7.09 -10.52 17.99
CA PRO A 220 -5.80 -10.35 17.35
C PRO A 220 -4.65 -10.37 18.36
N LEU A 221 -3.45 -10.79 17.91
CA LEU A 221 -2.28 -10.88 18.78
C LEU A 221 -1.83 -9.51 19.31
N PHE A 222 -2.14 -8.45 18.58
CA PHE A 222 -1.99 -7.05 18.98
C PHE A 222 -3.37 -6.50 19.35
N PRO A 223 -3.47 -5.52 20.25
CA PRO A 223 -4.76 -4.90 20.60
C PRO A 223 -5.21 -3.96 19.48
N ILE A 224 -5.49 -4.52 18.30
CA ILE A 224 -5.93 -3.83 17.08
C ILE A 224 -7.29 -4.41 16.69
N GLY A 225 -8.29 -3.57 16.43
CA GLY A 225 -9.59 -3.94 15.87
C GLY A 225 -10.28 -5.17 16.46
N GLU A 226 -11.23 -5.70 15.69
CA GLU A 226 -11.90 -6.98 15.94
C GLU A 226 -11.97 -7.80 14.64
N PRO A 227 -11.99 -9.15 14.70
CA PRO A 227 -11.96 -10.00 13.49
C PRO A 227 -13.12 -9.74 12.52
N PRO A 228 -12.90 -9.78 11.19
CA PRO A 228 -11.66 -10.16 10.51
C PRO A 228 -10.61 -9.05 10.59
N MET A 229 -9.35 -9.44 10.44
CA MET A 229 -8.21 -8.53 10.34
C MET A 229 -7.33 -9.01 9.19
N ALA A 230 -7.83 -8.85 7.96
CA ALA A 230 -7.08 -9.16 6.76
C ALA A 230 -5.87 -8.22 6.65
N TRP A 231 -4.68 -8.80 6.55
CA TRP A 231 -3.42 -8.07 6.56
C TRP A 231 -2.80 -7.93 5.18
N THR A 232 -2.87 -8.96 4.33
CA THR A 232 -2.31 -8.85 2.98
C THR A 232 -3.18 -9.59 2.00
N ALA A 233 -3.15 -9.13 0.75
CA ALA A 233 -3.72 -9.83 -0.38
C ALA A 233 -2.70 -9.82 -1.53
N GLU A 234 -2.29 -11.01 -1.94
CA GLU A 234 -1.24 -11.20 -2.93
C GLU A 234 -1.78 -11.94 -4.15
N TYR A 235 -1.52 -11.38 -5.34
CA TYR A 235 -1.95 -11.96 -6.58
C TYR A 235 -0.81 -12.66 -7.32
N HIS A 236 -1.00 -13.94 -7.61
CA HIS A 236 -0.05 -14.71 -8.41
C HIS A 236 -0.55 -14.88 -9.85
N ALA A 237 -0.06 -14.04 -10.76
CA ALA A 237 -0.49 -13.98 -12.16
C ALA A 237 -0.47 -15.33 -12.91
N PRO A 238 0.59 -16.17 -12.80
CA PRO A 238 0.62 -17.45 -13.52
C PRO A 238 -0.49 -18.44 -13.13
N SER A 239 -0.97 -18.41 -11.88
CA SER A 239 -2.05 -19.31 -11.43
C SER A 239 -3.43 -18.65 -11.40
N GLY A 240 -3.48 -17.32 -11.50
CA GLY A 240 -4.70 -16.54 -11.30
C GLY A 240 -5.28 -16.70 -9.90
N LEU A 241 -4.42 -16.90 -8.89
CA LEU A 241 -4.84 -17.09 -7.51
C LEU A 241 -4.52 -15.84 -6.71
N VAL A 242 -5.46 -15.43 -5.87
CA VAL A 242 -5.20 -14.47 -4.79
C VAL A 242 -5.05 -15.27 -3.50
N VAL A 243 -4.07 -14.91 -2.68
CA VAL A 243 -3.92 -15.41 -1.31
C VAL A 243 -4.09 -14.23 -0.37
N VAL A 244 -5.03 -14.34 0.58
CA VAL A 244 -5.27 -13.33 1.61
C VAL A 244 -4.90 -13.91 2.95
N SER A 245 -4.08 -13.20 3.73
CA SER A 245 -3.80 -13.57 5.11
C SER A 245 -4.58 -12.71 6.07
N ASP A 246 -5.30 -13.35 6.97
CA ASP A 246 -5.97 -12.74 8.11
C ASP A 246 -5.20 -13.08 9.38
N MET A 247 -4.92 -12.05 10.19
CA MET A 247 -4.11 -12.20 11.42
C MET A 247 -4.74 -13.11 12.46
N VAL A 248 -6.05 -13.34 12.36
CA VAL A 248 -6.85 -14.05 13.35
C VAL A 248 -7.34 -15.39 12.81
N THR A 249 -7.86 -15.39 11.58
CA THR A 249 -8.64 -16.51 11.04
C THR A 249 -7.88 -17.35 10.01
N GLY A 250 -6.69 -16.91 9.61
CA GLY A 250 -5.75 -17.70 8.82
C GLY A 250 -5.66 -17.28 7.35
N ILE A 251 -5.60 -18.25 6.44
CA ILE A 251 -5.35 -18.00 5.00
C ILE A 251 -6.58 -18.32 4.16
N TYR A 252 -6.92 -17.41 3.27
CA TYR A 252 -7.98 -17.53 2.28
C TYR A 252 -7.39 -17.50 0.88
N THR A 253 -8.05 -18.19 -0.06
CA THR A 253 -7.63 -18.19 -1.46
C THR A 253 -8.80 -17.92 -2.37
N PHE A 254 -8.63 -16.99 -3.31
CA PHE A 254 -9.66 -16.56 -4.24
C PHE A 254 -9.18 -16.69 -5.69
N ARG A 255 -10.12 -16.58 -6.62
CA ARG A 255 -9.85 -16.33 -8.04
C ARG A 255 -10.61 -15.08 -8.43
N VAL A 256 -9.92 -14.15 -9.08
CA VAL A 256 -10.55 -13.04 -9.78
C VAL A 256 -10.96 -13.58 -11.15
N VAL A 257 -12.27 -13.74 -11.36
CA VAL A 257 -12.89 -14.39 -12.54
C VAL A 257 -13.78 -13.44 -13.31
#